data_AF-A0A4Z0NBJ6-F1
#
_entry.id   AF-A0A4Z0NBJ6-F1
#
_cell.length_a   1.000
_cell.length_b   1.000
_cell.length_c   1.000
_cell.angle_alpha   90.00
_cell.angle_beta   90.00
_cell.angle_gamma   90.00
#
_symmetry.space_group_name_H-M   'P 1'
#
loop_
_entity.id
_entity.type
_entity.pdbx_description
1 polymer ?
#
loop_
_entity_poly.entity_id
_entity_poly.type
_entity_poly.pdbx_seq_one_letter_code
_entity_poly.pdbx_strand_id
1 'polypeptide(L)' 'MAATDQRLTLSELGGERGWQRRETDRADVYTRGKIRVRVIWQGDAAISGASYFEDDVYETYTRELDKVRTWLSR' A
#
# COMPACT_ATOMS: atom_id res chain seq x y z
N MET A 1 -15.56 13.22 8.19
CA MET A 1 -15.52 12.79 6.78
C MET A 1 -14.12 12.45 6.26
N ALA A 2 -13.01 12.75 6.96
CA ALA A 2 -11.65 12.45 6.48
C ALA A 2 -11.06 11.07 6.87
N ALA A 3 -11.68 10.36 7.83
CA ALA A 3 -11.20 9.04 8.25
C ALA A 3 -11.54 7.92 7.25
N THR A 4 -12.55 8.14 6.39
CA THR A 4 -13.15 7.09 5.56
C THR A 4 -12.36 6.80 4.27
N ASP A 5 -11.39 7.63 3.88
CA ASP A 5 -10.76 7.53 2.55
C ASP A 5 -9.24 7.33 2.56
N GLN A 6 -8.73 6.59 3.56
CA GLN A 6 -7.31 6.26 3.65
C GLN A 6 -6.82 5.45 2.45
N ARG A 7 -7.69 4.59 1.90
CA ARG A 7 -7.41 3.81 0.69
C ARG A 7 -7.23 4.71 -0.53
N LEU A 8 -8.09 5.71 -0.70
CA LEU A 8 -7.96 6.69 -1.78
C LEU A 8 -6.70 7.54 -1.61
N THR A 9 -6.46 8.10 -0.41
CA THR A 9 -5.26 8.90 -0.14
C THR A 9 -3.97 8.12 -0.41
N LEU A 10 -3.92 6.83 -0.06
CA LEU A 10 -2.76 5.98 -0.34
C LEU A 10 -2.59 5.72 -1.84
N SER A 11 -3.70 5.55 -2.57
CA SER A 11 -3.69 5.42 -4.03
C SER A 11 -3.12 6.65 -4.71
N GLU A 12 -3.57 7.84 -4.31
CA GLU A 12 -3.11 9.12 -4.87
C GLU A 12 -1.61 9.32 -4.62
N LEU A 13 -1.17 9.12 -3.36
CA LEU A 13 0.25 9.18 -2.99
C LEU A 13 1.11 8.22 -3.84
N GLY A 14 0.64 6.98 -4.02
CA GLY A 14 1.32 6.00 -4.85
C GLY A 14 1.43 6.47 -6.31
N GLY A 15 0.32 6.94 -6.88
CA GLY A 15 0.28 7.42 -8.26
C GLY A 15 1.23 8.61 -8.51
N GLU A 16 1.24 9.59 -7.60
CA GLU A 16 2.15 10.75 -7.66
C GLU A 16 3.63 10.34 -7.62
N ARG A 17 3.96 9.24 -6.95
CA ARG A 17 5.34 8.71 -6.80
C ARG A 17 5.69 7.63 -7.82
N GLY A 18 4.86 7.47 -8.87
CA GLY A 18 5.10 6.56 -9.98
C GLY A 18 4.83 5.09 -9.69
N TRP A 19 4.11 4.78 -8.61
CA TRP A 19 3.67 3.41 -8.34
C TRP A 19 2.52 3.02 -9.25
N GLN A 20 2.60 1.81 -9.80
CA GLN A 20 1.47 1.18 -10.47
C GLN A 20 0.62 0.48 -9.41
N ARG A 21 -0.67 0.81 -9.35
CA ARG A 21 -1.62 0.19 -8.41
C ARG A 21 -2.52 -0.80 -9.13
N ARG A 22 -2.67 -1.99 -8.55
CA ARG A 22 -3.68 -2.98 -8.93
C ARG A 22 -4.57 -3.26 -7.73
N GLU A 23 -5.86 -2.95 -7.87
CA GLU A 23 -6.87 -3.31 -6.88
C GLU A 23 -7.30 -4.78 -7.07
N THR A 24 -7.51 -5.50 -5.98
CA THR A 24 -7.99 -6.88 -5.99
C THR A 24 -8.76 -7.15 -4.70
N ASP A 25 -10.10 -7.11 -4.78
CA ASP A 25 -10.99 -7.29 -3.64
C ASP A 25 -10.59 -6.34 -2.48
N ARG A 26 -10.26 -6.89 -1.30
CA ARG A 26 -9.78 -6.15 -0.13
C ARG A 26 -8.29 -5.80 -0.17
N ALA A 27 -7.58 -6.05 -1.26
CA ALA A 27 -6.15 -5.82 -1.34
C ALA A 27 -5.79 -4.85 -2.46
N ASP A 28 -4.80 -4.01 -2.20
CA ASP A 28 -4.13 -3.21 -3.22
C ASP A 28 -2.69 -3.66 -3.35
N VAL A 29 -2.23 -3.81 -4.58
CA VAL A 29 -0.84 -4.17 -4.89
C VAL A 29 -0.21 -3.00 -5.61
N TYR A 30 0.82 -2.42 -5.00
CA TYR A 30 1.63 -1.36 -5.57
C TYR A 30 2.94 -1.96 -6.07
N THR A 31 3.33 -1.63 -7.30
CA THR A 31 4.61 -2.06 -7.89
C THR A 31 5.38 -0.87 -8.44
N ARG A 32 6.69 -0.84 -8.18
CA ARG A 32 7.62 0.14 -8.77
C ARG A 32 9.01 -0.48 -8.91
N GLY A 33 9.42 -0.76 -10.15
CA GLY A 33 10.65 -1.49 -10.41
C GLY A 33 10.60 -2.88 -9.77
N LYS A 34 11.62 -3.21 -8.98
CA LYS A 34 11.72 -4.49 -8.23
C LYS A 34 10.88 -4.53 -6.95
N ILE A 35 10.27 -3.42 -6.56
CA ILE A 35 9.56 -3.31 -5.30
C ILE A 35 8.08 -3.62 -5.52
N ARG A 36 7.52 -4.47 -4.65
CA ARG A 36 6.09 -4.75 -4.56
C ARG A 36 5.61 -4.56 -3.13
N VAL A 37 4.56 -3.76 -2.93
CA VAL A 37 3.88 -3.60 -1.65
C VAL A 37 2.45 -4.11 -1.79
N ARG A 38 2.08 -5.11 -1.00
CA ARG A 38 0.70 -5.61 -0.93
C ARG A 38 0.05 -5.11 0.35
N VAL A 39 -1.02 -4.35 0.23
CA VAL A 39 -1.80 -3.77 1.33
C VAL A 39 -3.13 -4.50 1.40
N ILE A 40 -3.53 -4.94 2.59
CA ILE A 40 -4.81 -5.61 2.83
C ILE A 40 -5.65 -4.70 3.70
N TRP A 41 -6.78 -4.25 3.17
CA TRP A 41 -7.69 -3.28 3.77
C TRP A 41 -8.73 -3.93 4.69
N GLN A 42 -9.15 -3.16 5.70
CA GLN A 42 -10.31 -3.40 6.55
C GLN A 42 -11.26 -2.22 6.35
N GLY A 43 -12.07 -2.30 5.29
CA GLY A 43 -12.75 -1.12 4.74
C GLY A 43 -11.74 -0.08 4.24
N ASP A 44 -12.18 1.15 3.99
CA ASP A 44 -11.34 2.17 3.34
C ASP A 44 -10.55 3.05 4.33
N ALA A 45 -10.63 2.75 5.63
CA ALA A 45 -10.06 3.56 6.71
C ALA A 45 -8.82 2.94 7.38
N ALA A 46 -8.64 1.62 7.31
CA ALA A 46 -7.60 0.91 8.05
C ALA A 46 -7.10 -0.33 7.29
N ILE A 47 -5.95 -0.86 7.69
CA ILE A 47 -5.37 -2.07 7.09
C ILE A 47 -5.40 -3.24 8.08
N SER A 48 -5.72 -4.43 7.57
CA SER A 48 -5.44 -5.70 8.28
C SER A 48 -3.95 -6.05 8.25
N GLY A 49 -3.20 -5.50 7.29
CA GLY A 49 -1.75 -5.63 7.20
C GLY A 49 -1.21 -5.33 5.82
N ALA A 50 0.11 -5.17 5.73
CA ALA A 50 0.82 -4.96 4.49
C ALA A 50 2.15 -5.69 4.48
N SER A 51 2.56 -6.15 3.30
CA SER A 51 3.83 -6.83 3.05
C SER A 51 4.64 -6.05 2.02
N TYR A 52 5.93 -5.87 2.30
CA TYR A 52 6.91 -5.32 1.36
C TYR A 52 7.75 -6.46 0.80
N PHE A 53 7.94 -6.43 -0.51
CA PHE A 53 8.80 -7.35 -1.26
C PHE A 53 9.79 -6.56 -2.11
N GLU A 54 10.99 -7.09 -2.24
CA GLU A 54 12.03 -6.61 -3.14
C GLU A 54 12.58 -7.77 -3.95
N ASP A 55 12.55 -7.66 -5.28
CA ASP A 55 12.98 -8.73 -6.19
C ASP A 55 12.26 -10.07 -5.91
N ASP A 56 10.96 -9.97 -5.64
CA ASP A 56 10.07 -11.06 -5.21
C ASP A 56 10.41 -11.73 -3.87
N VAL A 57 11.44 -11.27 -3.15
CA VAL A 57 11.77 -11.71 -1.79
C VAL A 57 10.90 -10.95 -0.79
N TYR A 58 10.34 -11.67 0.18
CA TYR A 58 9.62 -11.07 1.30
C TYR A 58 10.60 -10.45 2.29
N GLU A 59 10.44 -9.16 2.57
CA GLU A 59 11.33 -8.44 3.48
C GLU A 59 10.67 -8.10 4.81
N THR A 60 9.42 -7.62 4.78
CA THR A 60 8.78 -7.05 5.98
C THR A 60 7.26 -7.12 5.91
N TYR A 61 6.65 -7.32 7.07
CA TYR A 61 5.21 -7.17 7.30
C TYR A 61 4.95 -6.07 8.35
N THR A 62 3.81 -5.39 8.21
CA THR A 62 3.33 -4.38 9.16
C THR A 62 1.82 -4.35 9.22
N ARG A 63 1.26 -3.84 10.32
CA ARG A 63 -0.16 -3.45 10.42
C ARG A 63 -0.34 -1.93 10.51
N GLU A 64 0.75 -1.18 10.45
CA GLU A 64 0.76 0.27 10.55
C GLU A 64 0.70 0.91 9.16
N LEU A 65 -0.38 1.64 8.89
CA LEU A 65 -0.58 2.32 7.61
C LEU A 65 0.49 3.39 7.35
N ASP A 66 0.97 4.09 8.38
CA ASP A 66 2.02 5.12 8.23
C ASP A 66 3.35 4.55 7.72
N LYS A 67 3.65 3.29 8.06
CA LYS A 67 4.83 2.60 7.51
C LYS A 67 4.66 2.32 6.02
N VAL A 68 3.44 1.98 5.59
CA VAL A 68 3.12 1.80 4.16
C VAL A 68 3.24 3.12 3.41
N ARG A 69 2.71 4.22 3.96
CA ARG A 69 2.89 5.57 3.38
C ARG A 69 4.37 5.93 3.21
N THR A 70 5.19 5.58 4.20
CA THR A 70 6.65 5.78 4.13
C THR A 70 7.28 4.99 2.98
N TRP A 71 6.86 3.73 2.76
CA TRP A 71 7.36 2.94 1.62
C TRP A 71 6.97 3.56 0.27
N LEU A 72 5.72 4.02 0.14
CA LEU A 72 5.22 4.60 -1.10
C LEU A 72 5.77 6.01 -1.37
N SER A 73 6.21 6.72 -0.34
CA SER A 73 6.78 8.08 -0.43
C SER A 73 8.26 8.12 -0.84
N ARG A 74 8.98 7.00 -0.70
CA ARG A 74 10.35 6.83 -1.23
C ARG A 74 10.34 6.94 -2.73
#